data_AF-A0A158EPC1-F1
#
_entry.id   AF-A0A158EPC1-F1
#
_cell.length_a   1.000
_cell.length_b   1.000
_cell.length_c   1.000
_cell.angle_alpha   90.00
_cell.angle_beta   90.00
_cell.angle_gamma   90.00
#
_symmetry.space_group_name_H-M   'P 1'
#
loop_
_entity.id
_entity.type
_entity.pdbx_description
1 polymer ?
#
loop_
_entity_poly.entity_id
_entity_poly.type
_entity_poly.pdbx_seq_one_letter_code
_entity_poly.pdbx_strand_id
1 'polypeptide(L)'
;MTLHFTATESTFSYFEAMRKYLEAHGKPVALYSDKAAVFHCNGHAETAGKGVTQFGRALYELNIDTWCANSSQAKGRVERANLTLQDRLVKELRLRGIDTQEAANAYAPHFVADFNGRFGKTPRSTFDAHRPLRADESLDLILTSRVPRRVTKVLTVQYDRVIYMLDDTPENRALIHQYLDVFEYPDGRIEIRVNGAALAYRQYDRLSEIDQGAVVDNKRLGHALQVAQVLQAQRDDRCASGMPSRTNQGLAPRPKERKVSTRTQRELTQQQLNAAVLSTAETRAAAVGK
;
A
#
# COMPACT_ATOMS: atom_id res chain seq x y z
N MET A 1 -10.57 18.81 13.06
CA MET A 1 -11.19 17.60 12.46
C MET A 1 -10.60 17.46 11.07
N THR A 2 -10.21 16.24 10.69
CA THR A 2 -9.64 15.97 9.36
C THR A 2 -10.47 14.89 8.69
N LEU A 3 -10.78 15.09 7.41
CA LEU A 3 -11.56 14.18 6.60
C LEU A 3 -10.83 13.96 5.28
N HIS A 4 -10.60 12.70 4.93
CA HIS A 4 -9.89 12.32 3.71
C HIS A 4 -10.55 11.08 3.12
N PHE A 5 -11.06 11.21 1.90
CA PHE A 5 -11.62 10.10 1.13
C PHE A 5 -10.49 9.34 0.44
N THR A 6 -10.54 8.02 0.57
CA THR A 6 -9.60 7.09 -0.07
C THR A 6 -10.39 5.94 -0.67
N ALA A 7 -9.83 5.29 -1.68
CA ALA A 7 -10.50 4.19 -2.38
C ALA A 7 -10.85 3.02 -1.42
N THR A 8 -9.99 2.77 -0.44
CA THR A 8 -10.16 1.71 0.56
C THR A 8 -9.39 2.03 1.83
N GLU A 9 -9.71 1.33 2.92
CA GLU A 9 -8.96 1.41 4.16
C GLU A 9 -7.64 0.62 4.06
N SER A 10 -6.50 1.30 4.23
CA SER A 10 -5.17 0.71 4.20
C SER A 10 -4.19 1.54 5.04
N THR A 11 -3.02 1.00 5.35
CA THR A 11 -1.95 1.76 6.02
C THR A 11 -1.59 3.05 5.27
N PHE A 12 -1.50 3.00 3.94
CA PHE A 12 -1.21 4.18 3.13
C PHE A 12 -2.34 5.21 3.16
N SER A 13 -3.60 4.76 3.16
CA SER A 13 -4.77 5.64 3.33
C SER A 13 -4.69 6.45 4.64
N TYR A 14 -4.26 5.79 5.72
CA TYR A 14 -4.03 6.46 7.01
C TYR A 14 -2.82 7.38 7.00
N PHE A 15 -1.75 7.06 6.27
CA PHE A 15 -0.62 7.96 6.06
C PHE A 15 -1.02 9.23 5.30
N GLU A 16 -1.83 9.11 4.26
CA GLU A 16 -2.35 10.27 3.53
C GLU A 16 -3.21 11.17 4.43
N ALA A 17 -4.12 10.58 5.22
CA ALA A 17 -4.93 11.33 6.17
C ALA A 17 -4.07 11.99 7.28
N MET A 18 -3.06 11.27 7.79
CA MET A 18 -2.15 11.78 8.81
C MET A 18 -1.30 12.94 8.27
N ARG A 19 -0.77 12.83 7.05
CA ARG A 19 -0.05 13.93 6.39
C ARG A 19 -0.89 15.20 6.35
N LYS A 20 -2.12 15.11 5.85
CA LYS A 20 -3.04 16.26 5.79
C LYS A 20 -3.30 16.87 7.17
N TYR A 21 -3.45 16.03 8.20
CA TYR A 21 -3.60 16.51 9.58
C TYR A 21 -2.36 17.27 10.05
N LEU A 22 -1.18 16.68 9.87
CA LEU A 22 0.09 17.25 10.33
C LEU A 22 0.43 18.56 9.65
N GLU A 23 0.18 18.67 8.34
CA GLU A 23 0.41 19.89 7.58
C GLU A 23 -0.56 21.01 7.99
N ALA A 24 -1.81 20.67 8.32
CA ALA A 24 -2.82 21.66 8.69
C ALA A 24 -2.77 22.10 10.17
N HIS A 25 -2.35 21.21 11.07
CA HIS A 25 -2.49 21.41 12.52
C HIS A 25 -1.19 21.19 13.31
N GLY A 26 -0.15 20.63 12.70
CA GLY A 26 1.05 20.18 13.41
C GLY A 26 0.85 18.82 14.11
N LYS A 27 1.86 18.45 14.90
CA LYS A 27 1.92 17.16 15.58
C LYS A 27 1.13 17.19 16.89
N PRO A 28 0.14 16.29 17.05
CA PRO A 28 -0.52 16.14 18.33
C PRO A 28 0.43 15.51 19.36
N VAL A 29 0.05 15.56 20.64
CA VAL A 29 0.76 14.82 21.70
C VAL A 29 0.49 13.33 21.58
N ALA A 30 -0.78 12.95 21.43
CA ALA A 30 -1.20 11.56 21.36
C ALA A 30 -2.36 11.39 20.37
N LEU A 31 -2.44 10.21 19.77
CA LEU A 31 -3.52 9.76 18.92
C LEU A 31 -4.23 8.56 19.57
N TYR A 32 -5.55 8.65 19.65
CA TYR A 32 -6.40 7.59 20.15
C TYR A 32 -7.05 6.88 18.98
N SER A 33 -6.87 5.57 18.89
CA SER A 33 -7.39 4.74 17.81
C SER A 33 -8.21 3.58 18.36
N ASP A 34 -9.12 3.05 17.55
CA ASP A 34 -9.74 1.74 17.82
C ASP A 34 -8.71 0.62 17.57
N LYS A 35 -8.98 -0.59 18.03
CA LYS A 35 -8.05 -1.74 17.93
C LYS A 35 -7.97 -2.36 16.52
N ALA A 36 -8.08 -1.54 15.47
CA ALA A 36 -7.92 -1.99 14.10
C ALA A 36 -6.47 -2.47 13.86
N ALA A 37 -6.28 -3.46 12.99
CA ALA A 37 -4.98 -4.10 12.75
C ALA A 37 -3.90 -3.15 12.22
N VAL A 38 -4.29 -1.99 11.65
CA VAL A 38 -3.35 -0.93 11.24
C VAL A 38 -2.71 -0.23 12.45
N PHE A 39 -3.42 -0.14 13.57
CA PHE A 39 -2.98 0.54 14.79
C PHE A 39 -2.48 -0.42 15.86
N HIS A 40 -2.87 -1.70 15.79
CA HIS A 40 -2.58 -2.69 16.81
C HIS A 40 -2.19 -4.04 16.22
N CYS A 41 -1.12 -4.64 16.74
CA CYS A 41 -0.75 -6.04 16.45
C CYS A 41 -1.15 -6.92 17.63
N ASN A 42 -1.91 -7.99 17.36
CA ASN A 42 -2.27 -8.99 18.38
C ASN A 42 -1.14 -10.01 18.63
N GLY A 43 -0.15 -10.12 17.74
CA GLY A 43 0.99 -11.03 17.89
C GLY A 43 2.32 -10.41 17.45
N HIS A 44 3.37 -10.57 18.27
CA HIS A 44 4.73 -10.09 17.99
C HIS A 44 5.36 -10.70 16.72
N ALA A 45 4.85 -11.84 16.26
CA ALA A 45 5.36 -12.56 15.08
C ALA A 45 4.76 -12.08 13.74
N GLU A 46 3.72 -11.24 13.76
CA GLU A 46 2.97 -10.86 12.55
C GLU A 46 3.48 -9.58 11.86
N THR A 47 4.44 -8.89 12.47
CA THR A 47 5.02 -7.65 11.92
C THR A 47 6.53 -7.77 11.75
N ALA A 48 7.04 -7.23 10.64
CA ALA A 48 8.48 -7.14 10.38
C ALA A 48 9.28 -6.39 11.48
N GLY A 49 8.59 -5.63 12.34
CA GLY A 49 9.16 -4.80 13.42
C GLY A 49 8.85 -5.28 14.85
N LYS A 50 8.77 -6.59 15.12
CA LYS A 50 8.63 -7.16 16.49
C LYS A 50 7.37 -6.71 17.26
N GLY A 51 6.24 -6.56 16.59
CA GLY A 51 4.95 -6.19 17.21
C GLY A 51 4.55 -4.71 17.10
N VAL A 52 5.31 -3.90 16.34
CA VAL A 52 4.93 -2.52 16.02
C VAL A 52 4.44 -2.44 14.57
N THR A 53 3.25 -1.84 14.36
CA THR A 53 2.71 -1.62 13.01
C THR A 53 3.51 -0.56 12.25
N GLN A 54 3.43 -0.55 10.90
CA GLN A 54 4.04 0.51 10.09
C GLN A 54 3.52 1.90 10.47
N PHE A 55 2.24 1.99 10.83
CA PHE A 55 1.64 3.23 11.31
C PHE A 55 2.19 3.65 12.68
N GLY A 56 2.28 2.71 13.63
CA GLY A 56 2.89 2.95 14.93
C GLY A 56 4.36 3.38 14.83
N ARG A 57 5.14 2.76 13.94
CA ARG A 57 6.52 3.17 13.63
C ARG A 57 6.58 4.65 13.20
N ALA A 58 5.74 5.03 12.24
CA ALA A 58 5.73 6.39 11.73
C ALA A 58 5.37 7.43 12.81
N LEU A 59 4.38 7.11 13.66
CA LEU A 59 4.00 7.99 14.76
C LEU A 59 5.06 8.06 15.86
N TYR A 60 5.75 6.96 16.15
CA TYR A 60 6.89 6.95 17.06
C TYR A 60 8.03 7.86 16.54
N GLU A 61 8.36 7.79 15.25
CA GLU A 61 9.36 8.68 14.63
C GLU A 61 8.97 10.15 14.70
N LEU A 62 7.67 10.47 14.61
CA LEU A 62 7.15 11.82 14.80
C LEU A 62 7.03 12.23 16.28
N ASN A 63 7.36 11.32 17.21
CA ASN A 63 7.19 11.47 18.65
C ASN A 63 5.73 11.73 19.04
N ILE A 64 4.78 11.02 18.43
CA ILE A 64 3.34 11.07 18.71
C ILE A 64 2.95 9.77 19.41
N ASP A 65 2.40 9.88 20.62
CA ASP A 65 1.98 8.72 21.39
C ASP A 65 0.76 8.04 20.75
N THR A 66 0.73 6.71 20.71
CA THR A 66 -0.38 5.94 20.15
C THR A 66 -1.08 5.14 21.22
N TRP A 67 -2.33 5.51 21.53
CA TRP A 67 -3.13 4.81 22.54
C TRP A 67 -4.29 4.08 21.86
N CYS A 68 -4.41 2.78 22.12
CA CYS A 68 -5.58 2.02 21.74
C CYS A 68 -6.70 2.26 22.76
N ALA A 69 -7.89 2.62 22.29
CA ALA A 69 -9.03 2.87 23.16
C ALA A 69 -9.40 1.58 23.94
N ASN A 70 -9.11 1.58 25.25
CA ASN A 70 -9.45 0.48 26.15
C ASN A 70 -10.76 0.72 26.93
N SER A 71 -11.40 1.89 26.78
CA SER A 71 -12.62 2.24 27.52
C SER A 71 -13.83 2.50 26.61
N SER A 72 -14.99 1.99 27.03
CA SER A 72 -16.27 2.12 26.33
C SER A 72 -16.78 3.57 26.24
N GLN A 73 -16.42 4.42 27.21
CA GLN A 73 -16.87 5.82 27.26
C GLN A 73 -16.25 6.71 26.18
N ALA A 74 -14.97 6.50 25.85
CA ALA A 74 -14.32 7.22 24.75
C ALA A 74 -14.91 6.79 23.40
N LYS A 75 -15.16 5.48 23.25
CA LYS A 75 -15.76 4.89 22.04
C LYS A 75 -17.17 5.43 21.77
N GLY A 76 -18.06 5.45 22.77
CA GLY A 76 -19.45 5.91 22.60
C GLY A 76 -19.63 7.42 22.32
N ARG A 77 -18.61 8.26 22.55
CA ARG A 77 -18.62 9.68 22.11
C ARG A 77 -18.20 9.80 20.65
N VAL A 78 -17.15 9.09 20.26
CA VAL A 78 -16.65 9.05 18.88
C VAL A 78 -17.70 8.44 17.95
N GLU A 79 -18.34 7.35 18.35
CA GLU A 79 -19.40 6.70 17.55
C GLU A 79 -20.58 7.63 17.26
N ARG A 80 -21.08 8.38 18.24
CA ARG A 80 -22.20 9.32 18.02
C ARG A 80 -21.83 10.48 17.09
N ALA A 81 -20.62 11.02 17.23
CA ALA A 81 -20.12 12.05 16.33
C ALA A 81 -19.96 11.49 14.90
N ASN A 82 -19.39 10.29 14.77
CA ASN A 82 -19.20 9.61 13.50
C ASN A 82 -20.51 9.28 12.80
N LEU A 83 -21.54 8.83 13.52
CA LEU A 83 -22.87 8.57 12.97
C LEU A 83 -23.48 9.83 12.35
N THR A 84 -23.41 10.95 13.08
CA THR A 84 -23.93 12.24 12.61
C THR A 84 -23.15 12.74 11.39
N LEU A 85 -21.83 12.57 11.41
CA LEU A 85 -20.95 12.95 10.33
C LEU A 85 -21.22 12.11 9.07
N GLN A 86 -21.29 10.79 9.20
CA GLN A 86 -21.50 9.89 8.06
C GLN A 86 -22.88 10.09 7.41
N ASP A 87 -23.95 10.21 8.19
CA ASP A 87 -25.29 10.43 7.65
C ASP A 87 -25.38 11.74 6.85
N ARG A 88 -24.83 12.84 7.38
CA ARG A 88 -24.88 14.14 6.71
C ARG A 88 -23.94 14.23 5.53
N LEU A 89 -22.71 13.74 5.67
CA LEU A 89 -21.70 13.80 4.60
C LEU A 89 -22.22 13.14 3.32
N VAL A 90 -22.80 11.95 3.43
CA VAL A 90 -23.37 11.23 2.27
C VAL A 90 -24.49 12.03 1.60
N LYS A 91 -25.36 12.70 2.39
CA LYS A 91 -26.44 13.53 1.87
C LYS A 91 -25.90 14.79 1.17
N GLU A 92 -24.95 15.48 1.78
CA GLU A 92 -24.34 16.69 1.22
C GLU A 92 -23.57 16.41 -0.08
N LEU A 93 -22.88 15.26 -0.17
CA LEU A 93 -22.25 14.81 -1.41
C LEU A 93 -23.29 14.54 -2.50
N ARG A 94 -24.38 13.82 -2.17
CA ARG A 94 -25.47 13.51 -3.10
C ARG A 94 -26.17 14.78 -3.61
N LEU A 95 -26.46 15.73 -2.74
CA LEU A 95 -27.09 17.01 -3.12
C LEU A 95 -26.24 17.84 -4.09
N ARG A 96 -24.92 17.66 -4.06
CA ARG A 96 -23.96 18.33 -4.96
C ARG A 96 -23.60 17.50 -6.19
N GLY A 97 -24.16 16.30 -6.34
CA GLY A 97 -23.80 15.39 -7.42
C GLY A 97 -22.33 14.96 -7.40
N ILE A 98 -21.70 14.91 -6.22
CA ILE A 98 -20.30 14.49 -6.09
C ILE A 98 -20.23 12.96 -6.05
N ASP A 99 -19.52 12.37 -7.00
CA ASP A 99 -19.37 10.92 -7.16
C ASP A 99 -17.92 10.45 -7.29
N THR A 100 -16.94 11.38 -7.30
CA THR A 100 -15.51 11.06 -7.36
C THR A 100 -14.78 11.35 -6.04
N GLN A 101 -13.71 10.59 -5.78
CA GLN A 101 -12.86 10.77 -4.59
C GLN A 101 -12.22 12.16 -4.58
N GLU A 102 -11.77 12.63 -5.74
CA GLU A 102 -11.10 13.92 -5.91
C GLU A 102 -12.05 15.07 -5.58
N ALA A 103 -13.27 15.04 -6.13
CA ALA A 103 -14.28 16.06 -5.86
C ALA A 103 -14.75 16.02 -4.39
N ALA A 104 -14.89 14.83 -3.79
CA ALA A 104 -15.23 14.68 -2.39
C ALA A 104 -14.12 15.26 -1.47
N ASN A 105 -12.85 15.02 -1.80
CA ASN A 105 -11.71 15.59 -1.08
C ASN A 105 -11.59 17.11 -1.27
N ALA A 106 -11.93 17.65 -2.43
CA ALA A 106 -11.99 19.10 -2.67
C ALA A 106 -13.13 19.77 -1.88
N TYR A 107 -14.25 19.05 -1.69
CA TYR A 107 -15.38 19.53 -0.89
C TYR A 107 -15.17 19.37 0.63
N ALA A 108 -14.35 18.41 1.07
CA ALA A 108 -14.16 18.09 2.48
C ALA A 108 -13.85 19.29 3.39
N PRO A 109 -12.98 20.26 3.04
CA PRO A 109 -12.73 21.43 3.88
C PRO A 109 -13.99 22.28 4.13
N HIS A 110 -14.83 22.46 3.11
CA HIS A 110 -16.09 23.20 3.21
C HIS A 110 -17.08 22.47 4.13
N PHE A 111 -17.21 21.16 3.97
CA PHE A 111 -18.05 20.34 4.84
C PHE A 111 -17.57 20.40 6.30
N VAL A 112 -16.26 20.26 6.53
CA VAL A 112 -15.66 20.33 7.88
C VAL A 112 -15.95 21.68 8.53
N ALA A 113 -15.84 22.78 7.79
CA ALA A 113 -16.14 24.12 8.31
C ALA A 113 -17.62 24.27 8.69
N ASP A 114 -18.56 23.89 7.82
CA ASP A 114 -20.01 23.94 8.10
C ASP A 114 -20.39 23.02 9.26
N PHE A 115 -19.85 21.79 9.28
CA PHE A 115 -20.10 20.82 10.35
C PHE A 115 -19.60 21.34 11.70
N ASN A 116 -18.37 21.85 11.75
CA ASN A 116 -17.82 22.41 12.99
C ASN A 116 -18.57 23.68 13.43
N GLY A 117 -19.09 24.49 12.51
CA GLY A 117 -19.93 25.64 12.84
C GLY A 117 -21.25 25.26 13.49
N ARG A 118 -21.86 24.13 13.08
CA ARG A 118 -23.15 23.66 13.61
C ARG A 118 -23.04 22.79 14.86
N PHE A 119 -21.99 21.96 14.94
CA PHE A 119 -21.86 20.91 15.96
C PHE A 119 -20.61 21.03 16.82
N GLY A 120 -19.68 21.91 16.46
CA GLY A 120 -18.48 22.16 17.24
C GLY A 120 -18.85 22.61 18.64
N LYS A 121 -18.14 22.08 19.63
CA LYS A 121 -18.23 22.53 21.02
C LYS A 121 -17.00 23.36 21.33
N THR A 122 -17.22 24.51 21.97
CA THR A 122 -16.11 25.31 22.48
C THR A 122 -15.31 24.46 23.46
N PRO A 123 -13.98 24.33 23.27
CA PRO A 123 -13.16 23.55 24.18
C PRO A 123 -13.15 24.23 25.56
N ARG A 124 -13.02 23.43 26.62
CA ARG A 124 -12.93 23.96 28.00
C ARG A 124 -11.69 24.82 28.22
N SER A 125 -10.64 24.59 27.43
CA SER A 125 -9.37 25.32 27.46
C SER A 125 -9.02 25.75 26.04
N THR A 126 -8.47 26.95 25.89
CA THR A 126 -7.93 27.49 24.63
C THR A 126 -6.49 27.07 24.37
N PHE A 127 -5.86 26.33 25.30
CA PHE A 127 -4.49 25.86 25.14
C PHE A 127 -4.37 24.88 23.98
N ASP A 128 -3.51 25.22 23.01
CA ASP A 128 -3.16 24.35 21.90
C ASP A 128 -1.89 23.55 22.24
N ALA A 129 -2.03 22.23 22.29
CA ALA A 129 -0.94 21.31 22.60
C ALA A 129 -0.20 20.78 21.35
N HIS A 130 -0.57 21.24 20.15
CA HIS A 130 0.14 20.82 18.94
C HIS A 130 1.57 21.36 18.92
N ARG A 131 2.48 20.55 18.38
CA ARG A 131 3.88 20.90 18.16
C ARG A 131 4.14 21.07 16.67
N PRO A 132 4.96 22.04 16.24
CA PRO A 132 5.34 22.13 14.83
C PRO A 132 6.12 20.89 14.39
N LEU A 133 6.06 20.62 13.08
CA LEU A 133 6.99 19.68 12.44
C LEU A 133 8.40 20.26 12.53
N ARG A 134 9.38 19.42 12.85
CA ARG A 134 10.78 19.86 12.86
C ARG A 134 11.36 19.84 11.45
N ALA A 135 12.38 20.66 11.21
CA ALA A 135 13.02 20.76 9.89
C ALA A 135 13.69 19.45 9.44
N ASP A 136 14.08 18.59 10.39
CA ASP A 136 14.67 17.27 10.16
C ASP A 136 13.61 16.15 10.00
N GLU A 137 12.33 16.44 10.23
CA GLU A 137 11.23 15.48 10.11
C GLU A 137 10.64 15.49 8.70
N SER A 138 11.16 14.63 7.82
CA SER A 138 10.59 14.45 6.48
C SER A 138 9.36 13.53 6.52
N LEU A 139 8.16 14.09 6.34
CA LEU A 139 6.93 13.30 6.22
C LEU A 139 6.98 12.30 5.07
N ASP A 140 7.67 12.63 3.97
CA ASP A 140 7.83 11.75 2.82
C ASP A 140 8.59 10.48 3.17
N LEU A 141 9.62 10.59 4.03
CA LEU A 141 10.36 9.44 4.49
C LEU A 141 9.62 8.71 5.62
N ILE A 142 9.03 9.45 6.54
CA ILE A 142 8.41 8.89 7.75
C ILE A 142 7.14 8.12 7.42
N LEU A 143 6.28 8.64 6.54
CA LEU A 143 4.99 8.04 6.19
C LEU A 143 5.11 7.00 5.05
N THR A 144 6.01 6.04 5.22
CA THR A 144 6.31 4.95 4.27
C THR A 144 6.09 3.57 4.90
N SER A 145 5.97 2.53 4.10
CA SER A 145 6.13 1.16 4.59
C SER A 145 7.61 0.79 4.52
N ARG A 146 8.20 0.38 5.64
CA ARG A 146 9.64 0.04 5.71
C ARG A 146 9.82 -1.42 6.10
N VAL A 147 10.58 -2.16 5.29
CA VAL A 147 10.85 -3.58 5.56
C VAL A 147 12.34 -3.86 5.40
N PRO A 148 13.00 -4.40 6.44
CA PRO A 148 14.39 -4.81 6.33
C PRO A 148 14.50 -6.06 5.44
N ARG A 149 15.41 -6.04 4.48
CA ARG A 149 15.69 -7.13 3.56
C ARG A 149 17.18 -7.41 3.48
N ARG A 150 17.53 -8.69 3.53
CA ARG A 150 18.92 -9.14 3.46
C ARG A 150 19.41 -9.17 2.03
N VAL A 151 20.58 -8.58 1.76
CA VAL A 151 21.26 -8.69 0.46
C VAL A 151 21.80 -10.11 0.27
N THR A 152 21.54 -10.67 -0.89
CA THR A 152 22.04 -12.00 -1.28
C THR A 152 23.50 -11.95 -1.72
N LYS A 153 24.14 -13.12 -1.84
CA LYS A 153 25.52 -13.24 -2.37
C LYS A 153 25.68 -12.69 -3.79
N VAL A 154 24.60 -12.64 -4.56
CA VAL A 154 24.56 -12.13 -5.94
C VAL A 154 24.06 -10.70 -6.03
N LEU A 155 24.16 -9.91 -4.95
CA LEU A 155 23.80 -8.49 -4.92
C LEU A 155 22.35 -8.20 -5.30
N THR A 156 21.43 -9.06 -4.84
CA THR A 156 19.99 -8.82 -5.03
C THR A 156 19.25 -8.71 -3.71
N VAL A 157 18.21 -7.88 -3.73
CA VAL A 157 17.22 -7.70 -2.68
C VAL A 157 15.85 -8.06 -3.26
N GLN A 158 15.03 -8.81 -2.54
CA GLN A 158 13.69 -9.16 -3.00
C GLN A 158 12.64 -8.43 -2.16
N TYR A 159 11.69 -7.78 -2.83
CA TYR A 159 10.55 -7.14 -2.19
C TYR A 159 9.30 -7.33 -3.03
N ASP A 160 8.23 -7.80 -2.39
CA ASP A 160 6.96 -8.15 -3.03
C ASP A 160 7.08 -8.89 -4.38
N ARG A 161 7.84 -10.00 -4.39
CA ARG A 161 8.12 -10.85 -5.58
C ARG A 161 8.89 -10.18 -6.73
N VAL A 162 9.24 -8.91 -6.60
CA VAL A 162 10.16 -8.18 -7.48
C VAL A 162 11.59 -8.33 -6.95
N ILE A 163 12.55 -8.46 -7.87
CA ILE A 163 13.97 -8.48 -7.55
C ILE A 163 14.58 -7.13 -7.87
N TYR A 164 15.37 -6.62 -6.95
CA TYR A 164 16.12 -5.40 -7.08
C TYR A 164 17.60 -5.76 -7.09
N MET A 165 18.26 -5.49 -8.20
CA MET A 165 19.66 -5.84 -8.45
C MET A 165 20.52 -4.61 -8.16
N LEU A 166 21.51 -4.77 -7.29
CA LEU A 166 22.51 -3.76 -7.01
C LEU A 166 23.66 -3.92 -8.00
N ASP A 167 24.25 -2.81 -8.42
CA ASP A 167 25.42 -2.85 -9.29
C ASP A 167 26.62 -3.47 -8.55
N ASP A 168 27.46 -4.17 -9.30
CA ASP A 168 28.60 -4.90 -8.75
C ASP A 168 29.78 -3.98 -8.47
N THR A 169 29.67 -3.19 -7.39
CA THR A 169 30.71 -2.27 -6.92
C THR A 169 31.32 -2.76 -5.60
N PRO A 170 32.56 -2.36 -5.25
CA PRO A 170 33.17 -2.72 -3.98
C PRO A 170 32.31 -2.36 -2.75
N GLU A 171 31.63 -1.21 -2.81
CA GLU A 171 30.73 -0.73 -1.75
C GLU A 171 29.53 -1.67 -1.60
N ASN A 172 28.89 -2.05 -2.70
CA ASN A 172 27.73 -2.95 -2.68
C ASN A 172 28.12 -4.38 -2.27
N ARG A 173 29.32 -4.85 -2.64
CA ARG A 173 29.86 -6.15 -2.18
C ARG A 173 30.01 -6.21 -0.66
N ALA A 174 30.34 -5.11 -0.01
CA ALA A 174 30.38 -5.04 1.46
C ALA A 174 29.00 -5.19 2.12
N LEU A 175 27.92 -4.95 1.36
CA LEU A 175 26.54 -5.11 1.83
C LEU A 175 26.04 -6.56 1.73
N ILE A 176 26.80 -7.48 1.15
CA ILE A 176 26.41 -8.89 1.06
C ILE A 176 26.11 -9.43 2.46
N HIS A 177 24.95 -10.09 2.61
CA HIS A 177 24.42 -10.60 3.87
C HIS A 177 24.01 -9.55 4.92
N GLN A 178 24.18 -8.26 4.63
CA GLN A 178 23.66 -7.18 5.45
C GLN A 178 22.17 -6.94 5.18
N TYR A 179 21.49 -6.31 6.13
CA TYR A 179 20.11 -5.88 5.98
C TYR A 179 20.06 -4.43 5.50
N LEU A 180 19.28 -4.20 4.45
CA LEU A 180 18.93 -2.89 3.91
C LEU A 180 17.45 -2.63 4.15
N ASP A 181 17.05 -1.37 4.21
CA ASP A 181 15.64 -1.01 4.32
C ASP A 181 15.04 -0.76 2.95
N VAL A 182 13.94 -1.47 2.66
CA VAL A 182 13.11 -1.20 1.48
C VAL A 182 11.96 -0.30 1.92
N PHE A 183 11.91 0.89 1.34
CA PHE A 183 10.87 1.89 1.52
C PHE A 183 9.87 1.75 0.38
N GLU A 184 8.59 1.56 0.72
CA GLU A 184 7.47 1.72 -0.20
C GLU A 184 6.70 2.99 0.19
N TYR A 185 6.59 3.90 -0.77
CA TYR A 185 5.90 5.18 -0.61
C TYR A 185 4.40 5.03 -0.96
N PRO A 186 3.52 5.92 -0.46
CA PRO A 186 2.09 5.87 -0.77
C PRO A 186 1.77 5.91 -2.27
N ASP A 187 2.60 6.59 -3.06
CA ASP A 187 2.50 6.69 -4.53
C ASP A 187 3.01 5.42 -5.27
N GLY A 188 3.52 4.42 -4.55
CA GLY A 188 4.03 3.16 -5.10
C GLY A 188 5.50 3.19 -5.48
N ARG A 189 6.19 4.32 -5.31
CA ARG A 189 7.65 4.39 -5.48
C ARG A 189 8.32 3.45 -4.49
N ILE A 190 9.37 2.76 -4.95
CA ILE A 190 10.22 1.91 -4.12
C ILE A 190 11.60 2.56 -4.02
N GLU A 191 12.18 2.58 -2.82
CA GLU A 191 13.54 3.04 -2.60
C GLU A 191 14.27 2.07 -1.67
N ILE A 192 15.50 1.71 -2.01
CA ILE A 192 16.36 0.89 -1.15
C ILE A 192 17.31 1.83 -0.46
N ARG A 193 17.39 1.76 0.87
CA ARG A 193 18.28 2.61 1.66
C ARG A 193 19.24 1.81 2.51
N VAL A 194 20.45 2.35 2.63
CA VAL A 194 21.52 1.88 3.52
C VAL A 194 21.99 3.03 4.38
N ASN A 195 21.99 2.87 5.70
CA ASN A 195 22.42 3.91 6.65
C ASN A 195 21.78 5.28 6.40
N GLY A 196 20.50 5.30 5.98
CA GLY A 196 19.77 6.52 5.66
C GLY A 196 20.03 7.09 4.26
N ALA A 197 20.94 6.55 3.45
CA ALA A 197 21.18 6.99 2.07
C ALA A 197 20.47 6.09 1.05
N ALA A 198 19.96 6.66 -0.04
CA ALA A 198 19.36 5.92 -1.14
C ALA A 198 20.42 5.19 -1.97
N LEU A 199 20.10 3.96 -2.38
CA LEU A 199 20.98 3.11 -3.15
C LEU A 199 20.42 2.92 -4.57
N ALA A 200 21.29 3.05 -5.57
CA ALA A 200 20.92 2.76 -6.96
C ALA A 200 20.68 1.25 -7.15
N TYR A 201 19.66 0.91 -7.93
CA TYR A 201 19.31 -0.47 -8.24
C TYR A 201 18.66 -0.58 -9.62
N ARG A 202 18.62 -1.79 -10.17
CA ARG A 202 17.82 -2.15 -11.34
C ARG A 202 16.70 -3.09 -10.95
N GLN A 203 15.49 -2.81 -11.41
CA GLN A 203 14.34 -3.66 -11.14
C GLN A 203 14.26 -4.81 -12.13
N TYR A 204 14.06 -6.02 -11.61
CA TYR A 204 13.73 -7.22 -12.36
C TYR A 204 12.44 -7.81 -11.79
N ASP A 205 11.33 -7.50 -12.43
CA ASP A 205 10.02 -8.01 -12.05
C ASP A 205 9.79 -9.40 -12.67
N ARG A 206 9.64 -10.42 -11.81
CA ARG A 206 9.39 -11.80 -12.24
C ARG A 206 7.94 -12.05 -12.64
N LEU A 207 7.04 -11.14 -12.28
CA LEU A 207 5.60 -11.26 -12.52
C LEU A 207 5.11 -10.31 -13.60
N SER A 208 6.01 -9.63 -14.33
CA SER A 208 5.61 -8.73 -15.40
C SER A 208 4.68 -9.43 -16.39
N GLU A 209 3.54 -8.79 -16.62
CA GLU A 209 2.62 -9.16 -17.68
C GLU A 209 3.26 -8.86 -19.02
N ILE A 210 2.97 -9.69 -20.02
CA ILE A 210 3.51 -9.43 -21.35
C ILE A 210 2.60 -8.39 -21.98
N ASP A 211 3.10 -7.15 -22.06
CA ASP A 211 2.45 -6.12 -22.85
C ASP A 211 2.59 -6.46 -24.33
N GLN A 212 1.49 -6.84 -24.95
CA GLN A 212 1.41 -6.97 -26.40
C GLN A 212 1.32 -5.56 -26.98
N GLY A 213 2.46 -4.87 -27.06
CA GLY A 213 2.59 -3.66 -27.87
C GLY A 213 2.08 -3.91 -29.31
N ALA A 214 1.80 -2.83 -30.04
CA ALA A 214 1.14 -2.84 -31.35
C ALA A 214 1.60 -4.00 -32.26
N VAL A 215 0.65 -4.90 -32.53
CA VAL A 215 0.65 -6.04 -33.48
C VAL A 215 2.02 -6.36 -34.08
N VAL A 216 2.78 -7.23 -33.41
CA VAL A 216 3.97 -7.83 -34.02
C VAL A 216 3.51 -8.93 -34.96
N ASP A 217 3.48 -8.64 -36.26
CA ASP A 217 3.07 -9.57 -37.31
C ASP A 217 4.19 -10.61 -37.58
N ASN A 218 4.44 -11.47 -36.59
CA ASN A 218 5.40 -12.56 -36.67
C ASN A 218 4.71 -13.90 -36.42
N LYS A 219 4.70 -14.76 -37.45
CA LYS A 219 4.01 -16.06 -37.51
C LYS A 219 4.28 -16.99 -36.32
N ARG A 220 5.43 -16.88 -35.66
CA ARG A 220 5.80 -17.73 -34.51
C ARG A 220 5.69 -17.00 -33.16
N LEU A 221 5.88 -15.68 -33.14
CA LEU A 221 5.82 -14.89 -31.92
C LEU A 221 4.40 -14.83 -31.36
N GLY A 222 3.38 -14.63 -32.20
CA GLY A 222 1.99 -14.56 -31.74
C GLY A 222 1.52 -15.81 -31.00
N HIS A 223 1.91 -16.99 -31.46
CA HIS A 223 1.60 -18.26 -30.79
C HIS A 223 2.33 -18.39 -29.45
N ALA A 224 3.62 -18.05 -29.39
CA ALA A 224 4.39 -18.07 -28.15
C ALA A 224 3.80 -17.10 -27.10
N LEU A 225 3.31 -15.94 -27.54
CA LEU A 225 2.64 -14.96 -26.69
C LEU A 225 1.29 -15.47 -26.16
N GLN A 226 0.50 -16.15 -27.00
CA GLN A 226 -0.76 -16.79 -26.56
C GLN A 226 -0.51 -17.88 -25.50
N VAL A 227 0.51 -18.73 -25.71
CA VAL A 227 0.92 -19.73 -24.70
C VAL A 227 1.32 -19.03 -23.40
N ALA A 228 2.07 -17.93 -23.49
CA ALA A 228 2.49 -17.18 -22.33
C ALA A 228 1.30 -16.53 -21.58
N GLN A 229 0.28 -16.04 -22.29
CA GLN A 229 -0.96 -15.52 -21.70
C GLN A 229 -1.73 -16.60 -20.94
N VAL A 230 -1.88 -17.80 -21.52
CA VAL A 230 -2.53 -18.94 -20.84
C VAL A 230 -1.79 -19.29 -19.56
N LEU A 231 -0.45 -19.32 -19.60
CA LEU A 231 0.35 -19.57 -18.41
C LEU A 231 0.29 -18.43 -17.40
N GLN A 232 0.21 -17.17 -17.83
CA GLN A 232 0.04 -16.00 -16.96
C GLN A 232 -1.30 -16.04 -16.22
N ALA A 233 -2.41 -16.39 -16.89
CA ALA A 233 -3.71 -16.57 -16.26
C ALA A 233 -3.72 -17.68 -15.19
N GLN A 234 -2.82 -18.65 -15.32
CA GLN A 234 -2.64 -19.75 -14.36
C GLN A 234 -1.61 -19.43 -13.28
N ARG A 235 -0.96 -18.27 -13.26
CA ARG A 235 0.03 -17.93 -12.22
C ARG A 235 -0.65 -17.41 -10.96
N ASP A 236 -0.13 -17.81 -9.81
CA ASP A 236 -0.40 -17.15 -8.53
C ASP A 236 0.38 -15.83 -8.54
N ASP A 237 -0.34 -14.72 -8.58
CA ASP A 237 0.15 -13.33 -8.67
C ASP A 237 -0.05 -12.55 -7.34
N ARG A 238 -0.38 -13.26 -6.25
CA ARG A 238 -0.61 -12.62 -4.96
C ARG A 238 0.62 -11.86 -4.48
N CYS A 239 0.43 -10.82 -3.67
CA CYS A 239 1.55 -10.21 -2.97
C CYS A 239 2.25 -11.23 -2.05
N ALA A 240 3.52 -10.98 -1.75
CA ALA A 240 4.17 -11.73 -0.68
C ALA A 240 3.46 -11.47 0.65
N SER A 241 3.42 -12.48 1.54
CA SER A 241 2.82 -12.33 2.87
C SER A 241 3.48 -11.17 3.62
N GLY A 242 2.67 -10.37 4.32
CA GLY A 242 3.12 -9.20 5.09
C GLY A 242 3.45 -7.96 4.27
N MET A 243 3.19 -7.94 2.95
CA MET A 243 3.31 -6.73 2.13
C MET A 243 2.11 -5.80 2.33
N PRO A 244 2.31 -4.47 2.27
CA PRO A 244 1.23 -3.52 2.46
C PRO A 244 0.20 -3.64 1.33
N SER A 245 -1.05 -3.31 1.63
CA SER A 245 -2.08 -3.14 0.60
C SER A 245 -1.80 -1.87 -0.20
N ARG A 246 -1.82 -1.96 -1.54
CA ARG A 246 -1.66 -0.82 -2.47
C ARG A 246 -2.98 -0.27 -2.99
N THR A 247 -4.06 -0.56 -2.28
CA THR A 247 -5.42 -0.24 -2.71
C THR A 247 -5.72 1.27 -2.68
N ASN A 248 -4.87 2.07 -2.01
CA ASN A 248 -4.91 3.53 -2.11
C ASN A 248 -4.57 4.03 -3.53
N GLN A 249 -3.80 3.26 -4.31
CA GLN A 249 -3.46 3.56 -5.71
C GLN A 249 -4.55 3.12 -6.70
N GLY A 250 -5.75 2.76 -6.22
CA GLY A 250 -6.83 2.23 -7.07
C GLY A 250 -6.64 0.77 -7.50
N LEU A 251 -5.58 0.10 -7.03
CA LEU A 251 -5.40 -1.33 -7.26
C LEU A 251 -6.45 -2.12 -6.48
N ALA A 252 -7.01 -3.16 -7.10
CA ALA A 252 -7.96 -4.04 -6.44
C ALA A 252 -7.31 -4.74 -5.23
N PRO A 253 -8.06 -4.94 -4.13
CA PRO A 253 -7.55 -5.70 -2.99
C PRO A 253 -7.19 -7.12 -3.46
N ARG A 254 -5.91 -7.49 -3.30
CA ARG A 254 -5.46 -8.81 -3.73
C ARG A 254 -5.97 -9.88 -2.77
N PRO A 255 -6.42 -11.04 -3.27
CA PRO A 255 -6.99 -12.08 -2.42
C PRO A 255 -5.92 -12.67 -1.49
N LYS A 256 -6.30 -12.88 -0.22
CA LYS A 256 -5.44 -13.56 0.77
C LYS A 256 -5.22 -15.02 0.39
N GLU A 257 -6.28 -15.66 -0.09
CA GLU A 257 -6.26 -17.05 -0.53
C GLU A 257 -5.87 -17.17 -2.00
N ARG A 258 -5.20 -18.27 -2.32
CA ARG A 258 -4.82 -18.60 -3.69
C ARG A 258 -6.09 -18.86 -4.50
N LYS A 259 -6.23 -18.20 -5.65
CA LYS A 259 -7.33 -18.50 -6.58
C LYS A 259 -7.25 -19.97 -7.00
N VAL A 260 -8.40 -20.65 -7.01
CA VAL A 260 -8.51 -22.02 -7.50
C VAL A 260 -7.93 -22.10 -8.92
N SER A 261 -7.13 -23.13 -9.22
CA SER A 261 -6.42 -23.35 -10.50
C SER A 261 -5.20 -22.47 -10.81
N THR A 262 -4.84 -21.50 -9.96
CA THR A 262 -3.56 -20.78 -10.10
C THR A 262 -2.38 -21.59 -9.56
N ARG A 263 -1.15 -21.30 -9.96
CA ARG A 263 0.10 -22.03 -9.67
C ARG A 263 1.26 -21.11 -9.36
N THR A 264 2.08 -21.47 -8.39
CA THR A 264 3.34 -20.78 -8.12
C THR A 264 4.35 -21.10 -9.23
N GLN A 265 5.39 -20.28 -9.36
CA GLN A 265 6.45 -20.50 -10.36
C GLN A 265 7.11 -21.89 -10.24
N ARG A 266 7.17 -22.46 -9.04
CA ARG A 266 7.77 -23.79 -8.80
C ARG A 266 6.85 -24.96 -9.18
N GLU A 267 5.55 -24.72 -9.28
CA GLU A 267 4.55 -25.74 -9.64
C GLU A 267 4.29 -25.81 -11.15
N LEU A 268 4.80 -24.84 -11.92
CA LEU A 268 4.75 -24.83 -13.38
C LEU A 268 5.74 -25.87 -13.94
N THR A 269 5.24 -27.06 -14.23
CA THR A 269 6.02 -28.16 -14.82
C THR A 269 5.99 -28.12 -16.34
N GLN A 270 6.89 -28.88 -16.98
CA GLN A 270 6.92 -29.04 -18.44
C GLN A 270 5.60 -29.61 -18.99
N GLN A 271 4.91 -30.46 -18.23
CA GLN A 271 3.59 -30.97 -18.61
C GLN A 271 2.55 -29.86 -18.74
N GLN A 272 2.57 -28.88 -17.83
CA GLN A 272 1.65 -27.74 -17.86
C GLN A 272 1.97 -26.80 -19.04
N LEU A 273 3.25 -26.61 -19.34
CA LEU A 273 3.69 -25.88 -20.54
C LEU A 273 3.17 -26.57 -21.81
N ASN A 274 3.35 -27.88 -21.92
CA ASN A 274 2.88 -28.66 -23.07
C ASN A 274 1.35 -28.60 -23.20
N ALA A 275 0.61 -28.67 -22.09
CA ALA A 275 -0.84 -28.52 -22.10
C ALA A 275 -1.30 -27.15 -22.60
N ALA A 276 -0.61 -26.07 -22.21
CA ALA A 276 -0.89 -24.71 -22.71
C ALA A 276 -0.55 -24.55 -24.21
N VAL A 277 0.50 -25.21 -24.69
CA VAL A 277 0.86 -25.26 -26.11
C VAL A 277 -0.22 -25.99 -26.93
N LEU A 278 -0.73 -27.12 -26.42
CA LEU A 278 -1.77 -27.88 -27.10
C LEU A 278 -3.10 -27.11 -27.16
N SER A 279 -3.55 -26.51 -26.04
CA SER A 279 -4.81 -25.79 -26.01
C SER A 279 -4.83 -24.56 -26.92
N THR A 280 -3.71 -23.84 -27.02
CA THR A 280 -3.57 -22.69 -27.93
C THR A 280 -3.51 -23.12 -29.39
N ALA A 281 -2.86 -24.26 -29.70
CA ALA A 281 -2.85 -24.84 -31.05
C ALA A 281 -4.25 -25.29 -31.50
N GLU A 282 -5.02 -25.94 -30.62
CA GLU A 282 -6.42 -26.34 -30.88
C GLU A 282 -7.31 -25.12 -31.14
N THR A 283 -7.21 -24.09 -30.30
CA THR A 283 -7.98 -22.84 -30.46
C THR A 283 -7.66 -22.16 -31.78
N ARG A 284 -6.39 -22.16 -32.20
CA ARG A 284 -5.96 -21.61 -33.49
C ARG A 284 -6.47 -22.43 -34.67
N ALA A 285 -6.42 -23.75 -34.59
CA ALA A 285 -6.93 -24.63 -35.64
C ALA A 285 -8.44 -24.44 -35.84
N ALA A 286 -9.19 -24.29 -34.74
CA ALA A 286 -10.62 -23.98 -34.78
C ALA A 286 -10.95 -22.60 -35.40
N ALA A 287 -10.05 -21.62 -35.26
CA ALA A 287 -10.21 -20.29 -35.84
C ALA A 287 -9.90 -20.21 -37.35
N VAL A 288 -9.09 -21.14 -37.88
CA VAL A 288 -8.73 -21.21 -39.31
C VAL A 288 -9.73 -22.06 -40.11
N GLY A 289 -10.51 -22.91 -39.45
CA GLY A 289 -11.53 -23.77 -40.06
C GLY A 289 -12.92 -23.13 -40.25
N LYS A 290 -13.08 -21.83 -39.97
CA LYS A 290 -14.27 -21.03 -40.29
C LYS A 290 -13.94 -20.03 -41.39
#